data_AF-A0A2H6B6B3-F1
#
_entry.id   AF-A0A2H6B6B3-F1
#
_cell.length_a   1.000
_cell.length_b   1.000
_cell.length_c   1.000
_cell.angle_alpha   90.00
_cell.angle_beta   90.00
_cell.angle_gamma   90.00
#
_symmetry.space_group_name_H-M   'P 1'
#
loop_
_entity.id
_entity.type
_entity.pdbx_description
1 polymer ?
#
loop_
_entity_poly.entity_id
_entity_poly.type
_entity_poly.pdbx_seq_one_letter_code
_entity_poly.pdbx_strand_id
1 'polypeptide(L)'
;MSARESESGRPLAVMGPQTGYFVPNLLHEIEVHGPGLDARGVAFAGAGLYVLLGRGRDYAWSATSAGQDIIDTFALPLCEPDGSQPTLASDHYLYRGRCLPFEVLERRNSWTPNLADQTPPGSETLRTLRTKLGLVIARATIRGRPVVYTQLRSTYFHEVDSALGFDALNDPGRIRSPRDFMRAVSKIGFTFNWFYIDHRHIAYFNSGNNPVRAPGVSPDLPTDGRFEWRDWNPELWTARYTPMREHPQVVDQAFLANWNNKQARGYRAADDNFAYGSIYRSDLLSDRIRRLIAGRRKANLVELVSAMEDAGTVDLRGAKVLPYLLRVIGTPRDPELRRAVAILRAWVRSGAHRIDRNRDRIYEDAEAVRIMDAWWPRLLRAIFEPVLGERLFRQLEAIRDPDDEPNASGQHLGSAYNGGWYHYVEKDLRTLLGRRGTRGLRPPPAAAARYSRTYCGGTTSRGGTVGRCRDRLLDALEAALAVPNSDLYGNDPVCPRYGLSGDQWCFDAVWHRPFGAISEPLIHWINRPTFQQVVEVERRVTR
;
A
#
# COMPACT_ATOMS: atom_id res chain seq x y z
N MET A 1 -1.07 13.82 15.73
CA MET A 1 -0.07 14.23 16.73
C MET A 1 -0.78 14.46 18.05
N SER A 2 -0.22 14.00 19.18
CA SER A 2 -0.89 14.11 20.48
C SER A 2 -0.84 15.52 21.06
N ALA A 3 -1.71 15.80 22.03
CA ALA A 3 -1.75 17.06 22.77
C ALA A 3 -0.39 17.46 23.36
N ARG A 4 0.38 16.47 23.86
CA ARG A 4 1.69 16.69 24.48
C ARG A 4 2.70 17.35 23.54
N GLU A 5 2.64 16.97 22.27
CA GLU A 5 3.59 17.41 21.24
C GLU A 5 3.11 18.66 20.48
N SER A 6 1.93 19.18 20.84
CA SER A 6 1.31 20.36 20.21
C SER A 6 1.58 21.65 20.98
N GLU A 7 1.70 22.77 20.27
CA GLU A 7 1.85 24.11 20.85
C GLU A 7 0.61 24.50 21.66
N SER A 8 -0.59 24.24 21.11
CA SER A 8 -1.87 24.58 21.73
C SER A 8 -2.25 23.68 22.93
N GLY A 9 -1.52 22.57 23.13
CA GLY A 9 -1.90 21.56 24.11
C GLY A 9 -3.11 20.73 23.69
N ARG A 10 -3.52 20.78 22.41
CA ARG A 10 -4.61 19.98 21.84
C ARG A 10 -4.09 19.09 20.71
N PRO A 11 -4.64 17.89 20.52
CA PRO A 11 -4.27 17.04 19.39
C PRO A 11 -4.42 17.73 18.04
N LEU A 12 -3.52 17.37 17.10
CA LEU A 12 -3.52 17.87 15.72
C LEU A 12 -3.54 16.70 14.74
N ALA A 13 -4.31 16.78 13.65
CA ALA A 13 -4.33 15.77 12.61
C ALA A 13 -4.34 16.38 11.20
N VAL A 14 -3.55 15.76 10.31
CA VAL A 14 -3.65 15.92 8.86
C VAL A 14 -3.84 14.51 8.32
N MET A 15 -5.01 14.22 7.76
CA MET A 15 -5.41 12.85 7.42
C MET A 15 -6.39 12.80 6.26
N GLY A 16 -6.31 11.75 5.44
CA GLY A 16 -7.18 11.60 4.29
C GLY A 16 -6.80 10.42 3.41
N PRO A 17 -7.72 9.92 2.57
CA PRO A 17 -7.45 8.79 1.69
C PRO A 17 -6.81 9.23 0.36
N GLN A 18 -5.98 8.37 -0.21
CA GLN A 18 -5.53 8.47 -1.60
C GLN A 18 -6.33 7.50 -2.45
N THR A 19 -7.26 8.02 -3.24
CA THR A 19 -8.20 7.20 -4.01
C THR A 19 -8.13 7.50 -5.50
N GLY A 20 -7.00 8.04 -5.96
CA GLY A 20 -6.85 8.55 -7.32
C GLY A 20 -7.60 9.87 -7.53
N TYR A 21 -7.54 10.38 -8.75
CA TYR A 21 -8.15 11.65 -9.15
C TYR A 21 -9.11 11.39 -10.32
N PHE A 22 -10.38 11.74 -10.13
CA PHE A 22 -11.46 11.47 -11.07
C PHE A 22 -12.34 12.71 -11.26
N VAL A 23 -13.00 12.81 -12.42
CA VAL A 23 -13.94 13.88 -12.75
C VAL A 23 -15.24 13.27 -13.30
N PRO A 24 -16.37 13.35 -12.58
CA PRO A 24 -16.49 13.79 -11.18
C PRO A 24 -15.69 12.90 -10.21
N ASN A 25 -15.35 13.43 -9.04
CA ASN A 25 -14.53 12.72 -8.05
C ASN A 25 -15.26 11.48 -7.51
N LEU A 26 -14.50 10.42 -7.22
CA LEU A 26 -15.00 9.20 -6.58
C LEU A 26 -15.54 9.47 -5.18
N LEU A 27 -14.94 10.43 -4.48
CA LEU A 27 -15.40 10.91 -3.17
C LEU A 27 -16.39 12.05 -3.38
N HIS A 28 -17.50 12.02 -2.64
CA HIS A 28 -18.43 13.13 -2.54
C HIS A 28 -18.61 13.51 -1.07
N GLU A 29 -18.67 14.82 -0.80
CA GLU A 29 -18.90 15.34 0.54
C GLU A 29 -20.38 15.21 0.89
N ILE A 30 -20.65 14.73 2.11
CA ILE A 30 -21.99 14.61 2.68
C ILE A 30 -22.00 15.13 4.11
N GLU A 31 -23.15 15.66 4.50
CA GLU A 31 -23.46 16.07 5.87
C GLU A 31 -24.80 15.46 6.24
N VAL A 32 -24.85 14.76 7.38
CA VAL A 32 -26.01 13.97 7.81
C VAL A 32 -26.47 14.46 9.17
N HIS A 33 -27.74 14.85 9.24
CA HIS A 33 -28.43 15.27 10.46
C HIS A 33 -29.69 14.43 10.64
N GLY A 34 -29.81 13.72 11.75
CA GLY A 34 -30.97 12.90 12.07
C GLY A 34 -30.93 12.33 13.50
N PRO A 35 -31.96 11.59 13.92
CA PRO A 35 -31.96 10.94 15.23
C PRO A 35 -30.74 10.02 15.40
N GLY A 36 -29.84 10.39 16.30
CA GLY A 36 -28.60 9.66 16.54
C GLY A 36 -27.53 9.79 15.46
N LEU A 37 -27.67 10.70 14.48
CA LEU A 37 -26.66 10.95 13.45
C LEU A 37 -26.37 12.45 13.35
N ASP A 38 -25.10 12.81 13.48
CA ASP A 38 -24.62 14.17 13.26
C ASP A 38 -23.15 14.11 12.86
N ALA A 39 -22.93 14.07 11.55
CA ALA A 39 -21.60 13.88 10.97
C ALA A 39 -21.46 14.60 9.63
N ARG A 40 -20.23 15.01 9.32
CA ARG A 40 -19.85 15.61 8.03
C ARG A 40 -18.53 15.02 7.56
N GLY A 41 -18.41 14.76 6.27
CA GLY A 41 -17.18 14.31 5.65
C GLY A 41 -17.43 13.76 4.26
N VAL A 42 -16.71 12.72 3.86
CA VAL A 42 -16.85 12.11 2.54
C VAL A 42 -17.34 10.67 2.61
N ALA A 43 -18.02 10.26 1.54
CA ALA A 43 -18.31 8.87 1.22
C ALA A 43 -17.85 8.56 -0.21
N PHE A 44 -17.68 7.27 -0.50
CA PHE A 44 -17.47 6.79 -1.86
C PHE A 44 -18.81 6.84 -2.61
N ALA A 45 -18.79 7.27 -3.87
CA ALA A 45 -19.97 7.23 -4.73
C ALA A 45 -20.59 5.81 -4.73
N GLY A 46 -21.90 5.73 -4.48
CA GLY A 46 -22.63 4.46 -4.35
C GLY A 46 -22.56 3.78 -2.98
N ALA A 47 -21.75 4.28 -2.03
CA ALA A 47 -21.62 3.75 -0.66
C ALA A 47 -21.94 4.80 0.43
N GLY A 48 -22.72 5.82 0.09
CA GLY A 48 -23.06 6.97 0.95
C GLY A 48 -24.11 6.73 2.04
N LEU A 49 -24.21 5.51 2.59
CA LEU A 49 -25.14 5.23 3.70
C LEU A 49 -24.78 6.02 4.96
N TYR A 50 -23.49 6.30 5.15
CA TYR A 50 -22.94 7.07 6.27
C TYR A 50 -21.74 7.89 5.81
N VAL A 51 -21.32 8.89 6.59
CA VAL A 51 -19.99 9.49 6.45
C VAL A 51 -18.96 8.40 6.74
N LEU A 52 -18.10 8.10 5.77
CA LEU A 52 -17.10 7.05 5.91
C LEU A 52 -15.80 7.61 6.51
N LEU A 53 -15.44 8.84 6.14
CA LEU A 53 -14.27 9.57 6.60
C LEU A 53 -14.67 11.00 6.89
N GLY A 54 -14.47 11.49 8.11
CA GLY A 54 -14.98 12.81 8.47
C GLY A 54 -14.94 13.09 9.95
N ARG A 55 -15.94 13.84 10.41
CA ARG A 55 -16.07 14.28 11.79
C ARG A 55 -17.50 14.18 12.30
N GLY A 56 -17.61 14.00 13.60
CA GLY A 56 -18.83 14.27 14.36
C GLY A 56 -18.76 15.69 14.94
N ARG A 57 -19.51 15.90 16.03
CA ARG A 57 -19.57 17.21 16.72
C ARG A 57 -18.24 17.61 17.38
N ASP A 58 -17.58 16.68 18.04
CA ASP A 58 -16.40 16.94 18.90
C ASP A 58 -15.29 15.88 18.75
N TYR A 59 -15.25 15.20 17.60
CA TYR A 59 -14.22 14.25 17.22
C TYR A 59 -14.15 14.10 15.70
N ALA A 60 -13.03 13.60 15.18
CA ALA A 60 -12.87 13.24 13.78
C ALA A 60 -12.20 11.88 13.61
N TRP A 61 -12.39 11.29 12.43
CA TRP A 61 -11.79 10.02 12.05
C TRP A 61 -11.38 9.99 10.58
N SER A 62 -10.41 9.13 10.28
CA SER A 62 -10.00 8.80 8.92
C SER A 62 -9.44 7.40 8.88
N ALA A 63 -9.22 6.86 7.68
CA ALA A 63 -8.72 5.52 7.48
C ALA A 63 -7.68 5.45 6.35
N THR A 64 -6.80 4.46 6.43
CA THR A 64 -5.97 4.02 5.32
C THR A 64 -6.08 2.50 5.17
N SER A 65 -5.92 1.97 3.97
CA SER A 65 -5.89 0.51 3.74
C SER A 65 -4.76 -0.13 4.54
N ALA A 66 -5.06 -1.22 5.22
CA ALA A 66 -4.12 -1.89 6.12
C ALA A 66 -3.54 -3.18 5.55
N GLY A 67 -4.21 -3.87 4.62
CA GLY A 67 -3.64 -5.00 3.90
C GLY A 67 -3.14 -6.13 4.81
N GLN A 68 -3.80 -6.37 5.95
CA GLN A 68 -3.62 -7.60 6.70
C GLN A 68 -4.48 -8.74 6.15
N ASP A 69 -4.12 -9.95 6.55
CA ASP A 69 -4.56 -11.19 5.92
C ASP A 69 -5.95 -11.69 6.38
N ILE A 70 -6.96 -11.50 5.52
CA ILE A 70 -8.34 -11.95 5.73
C ILE A 70 -8.85 -12.92 4.65
N ILE A 71 -7.95 -13.37 3.77
CA ILE A 71 -8.27 -14.26 2.66
C ILE A 71 -7.30 -15.42 2.68
N ASP A 72 -7.79 -16.64 2.82
CA ASP A 72 -6.95 -17.84 2.74
C ASP A 72 -7.35 -18.67 1.52
N THR A 73 -6.36 -19.29 0.87
CA THR A 73 -6.59 -20.29 -0.18
C THR A 73 -6.58 -21.69 0.41
N PHE A 74 -7.63 -22.48 0.15
CA PHE A 74 -7.75 -23.88 0.55
C PHE A 74 -7.67 -24.83 -0.63
N ALA A 75 -7.03 -25.99 -0.44
CA ALA A 75 -7.04 -27.11 -1.37
C ALA A 75 -8.02 -28.19 -0.89
N LEU A 76 -9.00 -28.52 -1.73
CA LEU A 76 -9.96 -29.60 -1.48
C LEU A 76 -9.76 -30.72 -2.52
N PRO A 77 -9.71 -32.00 -2.12
CA PRO A 77 -9.71 -33.09 -3.09
C PRO A 77 -10.96 -33.04 -3.97
N LEU A 78 -10.80 -33.27 -5.27
CA LEU A 78 -11.93 -33.57 -6.13
C LEU A 78 -12.43 -34.99 -5.86
N CYS A 79 -13.72 -35.23 -6.08
CA CYS A 79 -14.34 -36.53 -5.86
C CYS A 79 -15.40 -36.81 -6.92
N GLU A 80 -15.85 -38.06 -7.00
CA GLU A 80 -17.02 -38.47 -7.78
C GLU A 80 -18.04 -39.13 -6.85
N PRO A 81 -19.33 -38.80 -6.96
CA PRO A 81 -20.36 -39.34 -6.06
C PRO A 81 -20.58 -40.84 -6.25
N ASP A 82 -20.25 -41.39 -7.42
CA ASP A 82 -20.35 -42.82 -7.75
C ASP A 82 -19.10 -43.63 -7.35
N GLY A 83 -18.07 -42.97 -6.79
CA GLY A 83 -16.82 -43.61 -6.37
C GLY A 83 -15.83 -43.89 -7.51
N SER A 84 -16.11 -43.43 -8.73
CA SER A 84 -15.17 -43.49 -9.84
C SER A 84 -13.93 -42.60 -9.58
N GLN A 85 -12.87 -42.81 -10.36
CA GLN A 85 -11.60 -42.09 -10.17
C GLN A 85 -11.77 -40.59 -10.48
N PRO A 86 -11.53 -39.69 -9.51
CA PRO A 86 -11.66 -38.26 -9.75
C PRO A 86 -10.63 -37.78 -10.76
N THR A 87 -10.99 -36.74 -11.52
CA THR A 87 -10.13 -36.07 -12.49
C THR A 87 -10.16 -34.56 -12.28
N LEU A 88 -9.37 -33.81 -13.04
CA LEU A 88 -9.49 -32.34 -13.05
C LEU A 88 -10.83 -31.86 -13.62
N ALA A 89 -11.62 -32.71 -14.28
CA ALA A 89 -12.95 -32.39 -14.80
C ALA A 89 -14.08 -32.68 -13.80
N SER A 90 -13.81 -33.36 -12.69
CA SER A 90 -14.82 -33.71 -11.68
C SER A 90 -15.57 -32.48 -11.15
N ASP A 91 -16.90 -32.58 -11.03
CA ASP A 91 -17.75 -31.47 -10.58
C ASP A 91 -18.19 -31.56 -9.11
N HIS A 92 -17.50 -32.41 -8.34
CA HIS A 92 -17.67 -32.53 -6.90
C HIS A 92 -16.33 -32.42 -6.17
N TYR A 93 -16.40 -32.01 -4.90
CA TYR A 93 -15.25 -31.89 -4.01
C TYR A 93 -15.53 -32.56 -2.66
N LEU A 94 -14.48 -33.08 -2.04
CA LEU A 94 -14.56 -33.73 -0.75
C LEU A 94 -14.47 -32.70 0.37
N TYR A 95 -15.53 -32.57 1.16
CA TYR A 95 -15.58 -31.67 2.32
C TYR A 95 -16.13 -32.40 3.55
N ARG A 96 -15.38 -32.38 4.65
CA ARG A 96 -15.70 -33.08 5.90
C ARG A 96 -16.20 -34.53 5.67
N GLY A 97 -15.52 -35.26 4.79
CA GLY A 97 -15.81 -36.67 4.46
C GLY A 97 -16.97 -36.90 3.47
N ARG A 98 -17.62 -35.84 2.98
CA ARG A 98 -18.75 -35.93 2.03
C ARG A 98 -18.34 -35.40 0.66
N CYS A 99 -18.70 -36.12 -0.40
CA CYS A 99 -18.54 -35.64 -1.77
C CYS A 99 -19.71 -34.70 -2.10
N LEU A 100 -19.43 -33.40 -2.25
CA LEU A 100 -20.44 -32.36 -2.46
C LEU A 100 -20.30 -31.78 -3.87
N PRO A 101 -21.41 -31.49 -4.57
CA PRO A 101 -21.34 -30.79 -5.86
C PRO A 101 -20.84 -29.36 -5.65
N PHE A 102 -20.15 -28.81 -6.64
CA PHE A 102 -19.95 -27.36 -6.70
C PHE A 102 -21.29 -26.64 -6.80
N GLU A 103 -21.42 -25.53 -6.09
CA GLU A 103 -22.47 -24.57 -6.42
C GLU A 103 -22.05 -23.78 -7.65
N VAL A 104 -22.90 -23.77 -8.67
CA VAL A 104 -22.66 -23.02 -9.91
C VAL A 104 -23.27 -21.63 -9.75
N LEU A 105 -22.42 -20.61 -9.81
CA LEU A 105 -22.82 -19.20 -9.78
C LEU A 105 -22.76 -18.65 -11.20
N GLU A 106 -23.91 -18.26 -11.75
CA GLU A 106 -24.02 -17.69 -13.09
C GLU A 106 -24.63 -16.31 -13.07
N ARG A 107 -24.02 -15.39 -13.81
CA ARG A 107 -24.54 -14.05 -14.06
C ARG A 107 -24.55 -13.79 -15.56
N ARG A 108 -25.74 -13.61 -16.12
CA ARG A 108 -25.90 -13.16 -17.50
C ARG A 108 -25.94 -11.63 -17.53
N ASN A 109 -25.02 -11.03 -18.27
CA ASN A 109 -25.03 -9.60 -18.56
C ASN A 109 -25.40 -9.38 -20.03
N SER A 110 -26.06 -8.27 -20.32
CA SER A 110 -26.35 -7.82 -21.68
C SER A 110 -26.24 -6.31 -21.73
N TRP A 111 -25.67 -5.79 -22.81
CA TRP A 111 -25.46 -4.36 -22.99
C TRP A 111 -25.82 -3.91 -24.40
N THR A 112 -26.08 -2.63 -24.53
CA THR A 112 -26.30 -1.92 -25.79
C THR A 112 -25.46 -0.63 -25.77
N PRO A 113 -25.00 -0.14 -26.93
CA PRO A 113 -24.29 1.13 -27.01
C PRO A 113 -25.07 2.26 -26.34
N ASN A 114 -24.36 3.17 -25.69
CA ASN A 114 -24.89 4.39 -25.12
C ASN A 114 -23.91 5.56 -25.36
N LEU A 115 -24.28 6.77 -24.95
CA LEU A 115 -23.44 7.96 -25.20
C LEU A 115 -22.04 7.89 -24.58
N ALA A 116 -21.88 7.15 -23.48
CA ALA A 116 -20.60 7.00 -22.77
C ALA A 116 -19.79 5.76 -23.22
N ASP A 117 -20.43 4.76 -23.83
CA ASP A 117 -19.79 3.52 -24.27
C ASP A 117 -20.40 3.05 -25.59
N GLN A 118 -19.59 3.08 -26.65
CA GLN A 118 -19.97 2.68 -28.02
C GLN A 118 -19.79 1.17 -28.28
N THR A 119 -19.52 0.37 -27.26
CA THR A 119 -19.38 -1.10 -27.39
C THR A 119 -20.63 -1.68 -28.07
N PRO A 120 -20.49 -2.42 -29.18
CA PRO A 120 -21.63 -3.01 -29.90
C PRO A 120 -22.52 -3.85 -28.98
N PRO A 121 -23.83 -3.98 -29.27
CA PRO A 121 -24.73 -4.79 -28.47
C PRO A 121 -24.19 -6.21 -28.27
N GLY A 122 -24.26 -6.70 -27.05
CA GLY A 122 -23.67 -7.99 -26.70
C GLY A 122 -24.27 -8.57 -25.42
N SER A 123 -23.93 -9.83 -25.18
CA SER A 123 -24.21 -10.49 -23.91
C SER A 123 -23.09 -11.44 -23.55
N GLU A 124 -22.85 -11.59 -22.26
CA GLU A 124 -21.92 -12.58 -21.72
C GLU A 124 -22.61 -13.35 -20.59
N THR A 125 -22.13 -14.56 -20.33
CA THR A 125 -22.45 -15.28 -19.10
C THR A 125 -21.16 -15.47 -18.31
N LEU A 126 -21.08 -14.79 -17.18
CA LEU A 126 -20.02 -15.00 -16.20
C LEU A 126 -20.41 -16.20 -15.34
N ARG A 127 -19.58 -17.23 -15.34
CA ARG A 127 -19.77 -18.43 -14.53
C ARG A 127 -18.58 -18.64 -13.60
N THR A 128 -18.86 -18.92 -12.33
CA THR A 128 -17.86 -19.40 -11.38
C THR A 128 -18.44 -20.53 -10.53
N LEU A 129 -17.56 -21.22 -9.79
CA LEU A 129 -17.93 -22.33 -8.91
C LEU A 129 -17.65 -21.94 -7.47
N ARG A 130 -18.48 -22.43 -6.54
CA ARG A 130 -18.31 -22.21 -5.10
C ARG A 130 -18.31 -23.53 -4.33
N THR A 131 -17.42 -23.59 -3.35
CA THR A 131 -17.31 -24.65 -2.35
C THR A 131 -17.77 -24.14 -0.98
N LYS A 132 -17.83 -25.02 0.03
CA LYS A 132 -18.00 -24.62 1.45
C LYS A 132 -16.80 -23.86 2.04
N LEU A 133 -15.73 -23.66 1.27
CA LEU A 133 -14.56 -22.84 1.63
C LEU A 133 -14.32 -21.71 0.61
N GLY A 134 -15.37 -21.25 -0.09
CA GLY A 134 -15.33 -20.05 -0.92
C GLY A 134 -15.33 -20.30 -2.44
N LEU A 135 -14.87 -19.32 -3.22
CA LEU A 135 -14.92 -19.36 -4.69
C LEU A 135 -13.76 -20.19 -5.24
N VAL A 136 -14.00 -20.98 -6.28
CA VAL A 136 -12.97 -21.75 -6.97
C VAL A 136 -12.11 -20.82 -7.81
N ILE A 137 -10.79 -20.91 -7.64
CA ILE A 137 -9.81 -20.09 -8.38
C ILE A 137 -8.93 -20.91 -9.33
N ALA A 138 -8.75 -22.21 -9.05
CA ALA A 138 -7.95 -23.09 -9.91
C ALA A 138 -8.28 -24.56 -9.64
N ARG A 139 -7.96 -25.42 -10.61
CA ARG A 139 -7.90 -26.88 -10.44
C ARG A 139 -6.46 -27.33 -10.68
N ALA A 140 -5.97 -28.27 -9.90
CA ALA A 140 -4.57 -28.70 -9.94
C ALA A 140 -4.41 -30.15 -9.49
N THR A 141 -3.19 -30.68 -9.55
CA THR A 141 -2.86 -31.98 -8.93
C THR A 141 -1.83 -31.80 -7.82
N ILE A 142 -2.00 -32.54 -6.73
CA ILE A 142 -1.01 -32.67 -5.66
C ILE A 142 -0.54 -34.12 -5.64
N ARG A 143 0.71 -34.37 -6.06
CA ARG A 143 1.28 -35.72 -6.19
C ARG A 143 0.37 -36.65 -7.02
N GLY A 144 -0.16 -36.13 -8.13
CA GLY A 144 -1.07 -36.85 -9.03
C GLY A 144 -2.53 -36.90 -8.59
N ARG A 145 -2.88 -36.46 -7.37
CA ARG A 145 -4.28 -36.42 -6.91
C ARG A 145 -4.96 -35.12 -7.34
N PRO A 146 -6.10 -35.16 -8.03
CA PRO A 146 -6.84 -33.96 -8.42
C PRO A 146 -7.39 -33.20 -7.21
N VAL A 147 -7.17 -31.89 -7.20
CA VAL A 147 -7.65 -30.96 -6.18
C VAL A 147 -8.24 -29.71 -6.83
N VAL A 148 -9.08 -29.02 -6.09
CA VAL A 148 -9.54 -27.67 -6.39
C VAL A 148 -8.97 -26.69 -5.37
N TYR A 149 -8.46 -25.57 -5.85
CA TYR A 149 -8.11 -24.43 -5.01
C TYR A 149 -9.27 -23.46 -4.94
N THR A 150 -9.60 -23.05 -3.72
CA THR A 150 -10.70 -22.14 -3.44
C THR A 150 -10.25 -21.05 -2.47
N GLN A 151 -10.77 -19.83 -2.63
CA GLN A 151 -10.45 -18.69 -1.77
C GLN A 151 -11.61 -18.35 -0.84
N LEU A 152 -11.32 -18.37 0.46
CA LEU A 152 -12.24 -17.96 1.52
C LEU A 152 -11.86 -16.57 2.02
N ARG A 153 -12.79 -15.61 1.90
CA ARG A 153 -12.67 -14.25 2.45
C ARG A 153 -13.59 -14.11 3.65
N SER A 154 -13.07 -13.59 4.77
CA SER A 154 -13.83 -13.52 6.03
C SER A 154 -14.98 -12.51 6.06
N THR A 155 -15.06 -11.65 5.04
CA THR A 155 -16.16 -10.70 4.85
C THR A 155 -17.16 -11.12 3.78
N TYR A 156 -16.97 -12.26 3.13
CA TYR A 156 -17.92 -12.74 2.11
C TYR A 156 -19.26 -13.07 2.76
N PHE A 157 -20.36 -12.54 2.20
CA PHE A 157 -21.71 -12.51 2.79
C PHE A 157 -21.90 -11.66 4.05
N HIS A 158 -20.83 -10.98 4.50
CA HIS A 158 -20.82 -10.14 5.70
C HIS A 158 -20.34 -8.71 5.37
N GLU A 159 -20.45 -8.29 4.11
CA GLU A 159 -20.02 -6.96 3.66
C GLU A 159 -20.82 -5.85 4.36
N VAL A 160 -22.13 -6.07 4.55
CA VAL A 160 -23.06 -5.10 5.15
C VAL A 160 -22.86 -4.97 6.67
N ASP A 161 -22.32 -5.97 7.35
CA ASP A 161 -22.13 -5.96 8.81
C ASP A 161 -21.27 -4.77 9.27
N SER A 162 -20.33 -4.33 8.42
CA SER A 162 -19.48 -3.15 8.68
C SER A 162 -20.29 -1.85 8.84
N ALA A 163 -21.53 -1.79 8.33
CA ALA A 163 -22.44 -0.66 8.51
C ALA A 163 -22.71 -0.36 10.00
N LEU A 164 -22.65 -1.38 10.87
CA LEU A 164 -22.79 -1.19 12.33
C LEU A 164 -21.65 -0.36 12.94
N GLY A 165 -20.45 -0.45 12.37
CA GLY A 165 -19.33 0.39 12.76
C GLY A 165 -19.49 1.82 12.28
N PHE A 166 -19.93 2.00 11.03
CA PHE A 166 -20.16 3.32 10.43
C PHE A 166 -21.31 4.08 11.10
N ASP A 167 -22.44 3.41 11.38
CA ASP A 167 -23.53 3.93 12.20
C ASP A 167 -23.01 4.50 13.53
N ALA A 168 -22.22 3.69 14.26
CA ALA A 168 -21.65 4.11 15.53
C ALA A 168 -20.66 5.29 15.41
N LEU A 169 -19.88 5.38 14.34
CA LEU A 169 -19.00 6.53 14.09
C LEU A 169 -19.77 7.82 13.82
N ASN A 170 -20.93 7.72 13.17
CA ASN A 170 -21.75 8.87 12.78
C ASN A 170 -22.68 9.34 13.92
N ASP A 171 -22.79 8.56 15.00
CA ASP A 171 -23.56 8.91 16.20
C ASP A 171 -22.66 9.59 17.25
N PRO A 172 -22.75 10.93 17.42
CA PRO A 172 -21.98 11.60 18.45
C PRO A 172 -22.35 11.07 19.84
N GLY A 173 -23.59 10.66 20.09
CA GLY A 173 -24.03 10.06 21.34
C GLY A 173 -23.26 8.80 21.73
N ARG A 174 -22.72 8.05 20.76
CA ARG A 174 -21.93 6.83 20.99
C ARG A 174 -20.43 7.08 21.12
N ILE A 175 -19.87 8.04 20.39
CA ILE A 175 -18.42 8.30 20.42
C ILE A 175 -18.09 9.39 21.45
N ARG A 176 -17.56 8.99 22.62
CA ARG A 176 -17.18 9.92 23.72
C ARG A 176 -15.71 9.84 24.09
N SER A 177 -14.99 8.85 23.55
CA SER A 177 -13.63 8.52 23.93
C SER A 177 -12.95 7.69 22.84
N PRO A 178 -11.61 7.59 22.87
CA PRO A 178 -10.86 6.61 22.12
C PRO A 178 -11.41 5.19 22.21
N ARG A 179 -11.90 4.78 23.39
CA ARG A 179 -12.42 3.43 23.63
C ARG A 179 -13.75 3.19 22.92
N ASP A 180 -14.62 4.20 22.88
CA ASP A 180 -15.87 4.13 22.11
C ASP A 180 -15.59 4.01 20.62
N PHE A 181 -14.66 4.84 20.11
CA PHE A 181 -14.19 4.77 18.74
C PHE A 181 -13.65 3.37 18.40
N MET A 182 -12.75 2.82 19.21
CA MET A 182 -12.19 1.49 18.97
C MET A 182 -13.27 0.39 18.94
N ARG A 183 -14.29 0.47 19.82
CA ARG A 183 -15.45 -0.44 19.79
C ARG A 183 -16.33 -0.27 18.55
N ALA A 184 -16.43 0.95 18.01
CA ALA A 184 -17.16 1.20 16.77
C ALA A 184 -16.41 0.58 15.59
N VAL A 185 -15.14 0.92 15.41
CA VAL A 185 -14.34 0.43 14.28
C VAL A 185 -14.00 -1.06 14.37
N SER A 186 -14.06 -1.68 15.55
CA SER A 186 -13.92 -3.14 15.67
C SER A 186 -15.07 -3.93 15.06
N LYS A 187 -16.20 -3.28 14.74
CA LYS A 187 -17.32 -3.89 14.02
C LYS A 187 -17.14 -3.82 12.50
N ILE A 188 -16.11 -3.15 12.01
CA ILE A 188 -15.79 -3.06 10.60
C ILE A 188 -14.94 -4.26 10.23
N GLY A 189 -15.52 -5.18 9.44
CA GLY A 189 -14.86 -6.43 9.03
C GLY A 189 -13.78 -6.25 7.97
N PHE A 190 -13.73 -5.08 7.32
CA PHE A 190 -12.71 -4.73 6.32
C PHE A 190 -11.37 -4.33 6.95
N THR A 191 -10.29 -4.42 6.16
CA THR A 191 -8.91 -4.25 6.61
C THR A 191 -8.44 -2.80 6.52
N PHE A 192 -8.70 -2.03 7.58
CA PHE A 192 -8.33 -0.61 7.64
C PHE A 192 -7.55 -0.26 8.91
N ASN A 193 -6.68 0.74 8.76
CA ASN A 193 -6.03 1.48 9.83
C ASN A 193 -6.92 2.69 10.13
N TRP A 194 -7.57 2.70 11.28
CA TRP A 194 -8.45 3.79 11.69
C TRP A 194 -7.74 4.74 12.64
N PHE A 195 -7.92 6.04 12.40
CA PHE A 195 -7.35 7.12 13.20
C PHE A 195 -8.49 7.94 13.81
N TYR A 196 -8.31 8.34 15.06
CA TYR A 196 -9.25 9.13 15.83
C TYR A 196 -8.56 10.32 16.46
N ILE A 197 -9.29 11.42 16.56
CA ILE A 197 -8.89 12.63 17.26
C ILE A 197 -10.10 13.26 17.95
N ASP A 198 -9.94 13.64 19.22
CA ASP A 198 -10.82 14.57 19.93
C ASP A 198 -10.00 15.72 20.54
N HIS A 199 -10.62 16.58 21.35
CA HIS A 199 -9.95 17.73 21.99
C HIS A 199 -8.81 17.38 22.98
N ARG A 200 -8.63 16.12 23.35
CA ARG A 200 -7.63 15.63 24.32
C ARG A 200 -6.78 14.49 23.78
N HIS A 201 -7.38 13.60 23.00
CA HIS A 201 -6.82 12.31 22.67
C HIS A 201 -6.63 12.11 21.17
N ILE A 202 -5.61 11.33 20.83
CA ILE A 202 -5.55 10.61 19.56
C ILE A 202 -5.61 9.11 19.79
N ALA A 203 -6.18 8.39 18.84
CA ALA A 203 -6.17 6.93 18.90
C ALA A 203 -5.97 6.30 17.52
N TYR A 204 -5.51 5.05 17.55
CA TYR A 204 -5.37 4.19 16.38
C TYR A 204 -5.94 2.80 16.68
N PHE A 205 -6.58 2.20 15.68
CA PHE A 205 -7.02 0.81 15.71
C PHE A 205 -7.01 0.18 14.32
N ASN A 206 -6.53 -1.06 14.21
CA ASN A 206 -6.60 -1.86 13.00
C ASN A 206 -7.90 -2.69 12.99
N SER A 207 -8.86 -2.36 12.11
CA SER A 207 -10.10 -3.15 11.95
C SER A 207 -9.88 -4.36 11.04
N GLY A 208 -10.77 -5.35 11.09
CA GLY A 208 -10.77 -6.50 10.18
C GLY A 208 -11.29 -7.79 10.83
N ASN A 209 -12.01 -8.62 10.08
CA ASN A 209 -12.39 -9.96 10.54
C ASN A 209 -11.20 -10.92 10.37
N ASN A 210 -10.15 -10.78 11.20
CA ASN A 210 -8.93 -11.58 11.05
C ASN A 210 -9.18 -13.03 11.53
N PRO A 211 -9.11 -14.03 10.65
CA PRO A 211 -9.46 -15.41 11.01
C PRO A 211 -8.44 -16.02 11.98
N VAL A 212 -8.93 -16.71 13.00
CA VAL A 212 -8.10 -17.58 13.83
C VAL A 212 -7.84 -18.86 13.05
N ARG A 213 -6.62 -19.02 12.55
CA ARG A 213 -6.20 -20.15 11.73
C ARG A 213 -5.93 -21.40 12.57
N ALA A 214 -5.96 -22.56 11.93
CA ALA A 214 -5.54 -23.81 12.55
C ALA A 214 -4.05 -23.74 12.98
N PRO A 215 -3.61 -24.48 14.01
CA PRO A 215 -2.22 -24.53 14.42
C PRO A 215 -1.39 -25.28 13.37
N GLY A 216 -0.15 -24.83 13.15
CA GLY A 216 0.80 -25.51 12.27
C GLY A 216 0.56 -25.30 10.77
N VAL A 217 -0.42 -24.48 10.36
CA VAL A 217 -0.55 -24.07 8.96
C VAL A 217 0.22 -22.79 8.68
N SER A 218 0.90 -22.75 7.53
CA SER A 218 1.49 -21.52 7.04
C SER A 218 0.39 -20.67 6.40
N PRO A 219 0.23 -19.41 6.81
CA PRO A 219 -0.68 -18.48 6.15
C PRO A 219 -0.21 -18.08 4.74
N ASP A 220 1.10 -18.18 4.48
CA ASP A 220 1.71 -17.68 3.24
C ASP A 220 1.55 -18.66 2.06
N LEU A 221 0.85 -19.77 2.26
CA LEU A 221 0.70 -20.87 1.30
C LEU A 221 -0.73 -21.43 1.33
N PRO A 222 -1.21 -22.00 0.20
CA PRO A 222 -2.47 -22.74 0.20
C PRO A 222 -2.51 -23.82 1.28
N THR A 223 -3.62 -23.90 1.99
CA THR A 223 -3.83 -24.80 3.13
C THR A 223 -4.73 -25.97 2.75
N ASP A 224 -4.45 -27.18 3.23
CA ASP A 224 -5.36 -28.32 3.05
C ASP A 224 -6.70 -28.02 3.74
N GLY A 225 -7.82 -28.23 3.04
CA GLY A 225 -9.17 -27.85 3.49
C GLY A 225 -9.63 -28.48 4.80
N ARG A 226 -8.92 -29.49 5.34
CA ARG A 226 -9.15 -30.04 6.68
C ARG A 226 -8.70 -29.10 7.80
N PHE A 227 -7.82 -28.15 7.51
CA PHE A 227 -7.31 -27.15 8.44
C PHE A 227 -8.00 -25.79 8.23
N GLU A 228 -9.32 -25.83 8.03
CA GLU A 228 -10.17 -24.65 7.98
C GLU A 228 -10.00 -23.75 9.21
N TRP A 229 -10.49 -22.51 9.11
CA TRP A 229 -10.48 -21.56 10.21
C TRP A 229 -11.17 -22.14 11.45
N ARG A 230 -10.69 -21.74 12.64
CA ARG A 230 -11.27 -22.18 13.91
C ARG A 230 -12.75 -21.79 13.97
N ASP A 231 -13.57 -22.76 14.36
CA ASP A 231 -15.03 -22.63 14.46
C ASP A 231 -15.70 -22.19 13.14
N TRP A 232 -15.14 -22.58 11.98
CA TRP A 232 -15.75 -22.32 10.68
C TRP A 232 -17.15 -22.94 10.57
N ASN A 233 -18.14 -22.09 10.30
CA ASN A 233 -19.51 -22.45 10.01
C ASN A 233 -19.84 -22.14 8.53
N PRO A 234 -19.91 -23.16 7.67
CA PRO A 234 -20.14 -22.98 6.24
C PRO A 234 -21.60 -22.63 5.86
N GLU A 235 -22.54 -22.67 6.82
CA GLU A 235 -23.92 -22.22 6.60
C GLU A 235 -24.08 -20.75 6.96
N LEU A 236 -23.41 -20.30 8.02
CA LEU A 236 -23.44 -18.90 8.47
C LEU A 236 -22.31 -18.05 7.89
N TRP A 237 -21.35 -18.64 7.16
CA TRP A 237 -20.17 -17.94 6.62
C TRP A 237 -19.32 -17.19 7.66
N THR A 238 -19.27 -17.73 8.88
CA THR A 238 -18.55 -17.14 10.02
C THR A 238 -17.50 -18.08 10.57
N ALA A 239 -16.50 -17.50 11.23
CA ALA A 239 -15.45 -18.21 11.96
C ALA A 239 -15.18 -17.50 13.30
N ARG A 240 -14.29 -18.09 14.09
CA ARG A 240 -13.63 -17.36 15.16
C ARG A 240 -12.67 -16.33 14.56
N TYR A 241 -12.85 -15.07 14.95
CA TYR A 241 -11.95 -13.97 14.61
C TYR A 241 -11.13 -13.53 15.82
N THR A 242 -9.99 -12.87 15.59
CA THR A 242 -9.16 -12.36 16.69
C THR A 242 -9.94 -11.32 17.50
N PRO A 243 -9.86 -11.34 18.85
CA PRO A 243 -10.51 -10.33 19.68
C PRO A 243 -9.76 -8.99 19.61
N MET A 244 -10.45 -7.88 19.89
CA MET A 244 -9.89 -6.51 19.82
C MET A 244 -8.49 -6.35 20.43
N ARG A 245 -8.17 -7.01 21.55
CA ARG A 245 -6.85 -6.89 22.22
C ARG A 245 -5.68 -7.40 21.37
N GLU A 246 -5.94 -8.26 20.40
CA GLU A 246 -4.94 -8.82 19.48
C GLU A 246 -4.78 -7.96 18.22
N HIS A 247 -5.65 -6.96 18.04
CA HIS A 247 -5.51 -5.96 16.98
C HIS A 247 -4.53 -4.87 17.40
N PRO A 248 -3.64 -4.43 16.50
CA PRO A 248 -2.82 -3.25 16.70
C PRO A 248 -3.68 -2.04 17.08
N GLN A 249 -3.37 -1.44 18.23
CA GLN A 249 -4.08 -0.28 18.76
C GLN A 249 -3.19 0.54 19.68
N VAL A 250 -3.44 1.85 19.77
CA VAL A 250 -2.76 2.73 20.73
C VAL A 250 -3.59 3.99 20.99
N VAL A 251 -3.44 4.56 22.18
CA VAL A 251 -4.01 5.86 22.56
C VAL A 251 -2.86 6.77 23.00
N ASP A 252 -2.88 8.02 22.55
CA ASP A 252 -1.94 9.08 22.95
C ASP A 252 -0.44 8.78 22.78
N GLN A 253 -0.10 8.01 21.74
CA GLN A 253 1.28 7.99 21.24
C GLN A 253 1.69 9.42 20.81
N ALA A 254 2.96 9.81 20.98
CA ALA A 254 3.47 11.14 20.64
C ALA A 254 2.95 11.63 19.26
N PHE A 255 3.04 10.77 18.25
CA PHE A 255 2.36 10.93 16.98
C PHE A 255 2.01 9.58 16.36
N LEU A 256 1.06 9.59 15.44
CA LEU A 256 0.71 8.48 14.55
C LEU A 256 0.98 8.95 13.13
N ALA A 257 1.79 8.19 12.39
CA ALA A 257 2.04 8.42 10.98
C ALA A 257 1.75 7.11 10.25
N ASN A 258 0.85 7.18 9.28
CA ASN A 258 0.53 6.03 8.47
C ASN A 258 0.42 6.43 7.01
N TRP A 259 0.99 5.58 6.17
CA TRP A 259 0.84 5.68 4.74
C TRP A 259 0.74 4.30 4.11
N ASN A 260 -0.24 3.52 4.60
CA ASN A 260 -0.47 2.09 4.34
C ASN A 260 0.61 1.15 4.87
N ASN A 261 1.57 1.65 5.65
CA ASN A 261 2.63 0.83 6.24
C ASN A 261 2.11 -0.16 7.28
N LYS A 262 2.98 -1.12 7.58
CA LYS A 262 2.84 -2.10 8.66
C LYS A 262 2.40 -1.46 9.98
N GLN A 263 1.43 -2.10 10.61
CA GLN A 263 0.65 -1.62 11.76
C GLN A 263 1.46 -1.58 13.05
N ALA A 264 2.14 -2.68 13.35
CA ALA A 264 2.89 -2.86 14.58
C ALA A 264 4.06 -3.83 14.40
N ARG A 265 5.03 -3.76 15.31
CA ARG A 265 6.12 -4.74 15.38
C ARG A 265 5.53 -6.13 15.67
N GLY A 266 5.94 -7.13 14.90
CA GLY A 266 5.49 -8.51 15.08
C GLY A 266 4.14 -8.84 14.44
N TYR A 267 3.37 -7.84 13.98
CA TYR A 267 2.16 -8.10 13.22
C TYR A 267 2.50 -8.64 11.82
N ARG A 268 1.72 -9.56 11.26
CA ARG A 268 2.01 -10.15 9.95
C ARG A 268 1.42 -9.27 8.82
N ALA A 269 2.04 -9.30 7.65
CA ALA A 269 1.42 -8.78 6.43
C ALA A 269 0.41 -9.82 5.88
N ALA A 270 -0.41 -9.42 4.91
CA ALA A 270 -1.05 -10.39 4.01
C ALA A 270 -0.01 -11.19 3.21
N ASP A 271 -0.38 -12.40 2.80
CA ASP A 271 0.44 -13.32 2.02
C ASP A 271 0.77 -12.81 0.60
N ASP A 272 0.03 -11.82 0.12
CA ASP A 272 0.24 -11.09 -1.12
C ASP A 272 1.00 -9.76 -0.95
N ASN A 273 1.35 -9.37 0.29
CA ASN A 273 2.00 -8.10 0.56
C ASN A 273 3.52 -8.25 0.79
N PHE A 274 4.26 -8.01 -0.29
CA PHE A 274 5.71 -8.05 -0.33
C PHE A 274 6.37 -6.69 -0.01
N ALA A 275 5.61 -5.63 0.29
CA ALA A 275 6.16 -4.28 0.39
C ALA A 275 6.59 -3.87 1.82
N TYR A 276 6.12 -4.57 2.85
CA TYR A 276 6.43 -4.25 4.24
C TYR A 276 7.87 -4.60 4.63
N GLY A 277 8.70 -3.56 4.75
CA GLY A 277 10.12 -3.71 4.99
C GLY A 277 10.73 -2.79 6.03
N SER A 278 12.05 -2.65 5.96
CA SER A 278 12.83 -1.76 6.81
C SER A 278 12.56 -0.29 6.54
N ILE A 279 12.23 0.07 5.31
CA ILE A 279 11.82 1.40 4.91
C ILE A 279 10.46 1.33 4.22
N TYR A 280 9.69 2.41 4.30
CA TYR A 280 8.41 2.55 3.63
C TYR A 280 8.09 4.03 3.40
N ARG A 281 7.17 4.37 2.50
CA ARG A 281 6.81 5.78 2.21
C ARG A 281 6.35 6.57 3.45
N SER A 282 5.76 5.90 4.44
CA SER A 282 5.39 6.51 5.74
C SER A 282 6.58 7.07 6.53
N ASP A 283 7.81 6.62 6.25
CA ASP A 283 9.01 7.17 6.86
C ASP A 283 9.27 8.60 6.41
N LEU A 284 8.78 9.01 5.23
CA LEU A 284 8.87 10.39 4.76
C LEU A 284 8.10 11.30 5.72
N LEU A 285 6.84 10.98 6.01
CA LEU A 285 6.02 11.69 7.02
C LEU A 285 6.66 11.64 8.41
N SER A 286 7.05 10.44 8.84
CA SER A 286 7.56 10.22 10.20
C SER A 286 8.82 11.03 10.48
N ASP A 287 9.71 11.19 9.50
CA ASP A 287 10.94 11.97 9.66
C ASP A 287 10.67 13.47 9.83
N ARG A 288 9.71 14.02 9.09
CA ARG A 288 9.31 15.43 9.24
C ARG A 288 8.69 15.65 10.62
N ILE A 289 7.75 14.80 11.01
CA ILE A 289 7.07 14.92 12.32
C ILE A 289 8.07 14.81 13.47
N ARG A 290 8.99 13.82 13.44
CA ARG A 290 10.05 13.69 14.46
C ARG A 290 10.93 14.93 14.56
N ARG A 291 11.20 15.62 13.44
CA ARG A 291 11.95 16.89 13.46
C ARG A 291 11.14 18.00 14.11
N LEU A 292 9.84 18.11 13.84
CA LEU A 292 8.98 19.13 14.46
C LEU A 292 8.94 19.02 15.99
N ILE A 293 8.91 17.80 16.51
CA ILE A 293 8.73 17.53 17.95
C ILE A 293 10.02 17.15 18.68
N ALA A 294 11.19 17.36 18.06
CA ALA A 294 12.44 16.88 18.67
C ALA A 294 12.81 17.70 19.91
N GLY A 295 13.16 17.02 21.00
CA GLY A 295 13.58 17.65 22.25
C GLY A 295 12.39 18.24 22.99
N ARG A 296 12.40 19.56 23.21
CA ARG A 296 11.31 20.30 23.87
C ARG A 296 10.42 21.07 22.88
N ARG A 297 10.65 20.89 21.57
CA ARG A 297 9.85 21.53 20.52
C ARG A 297 8.45 20.92 20.49
N LYS A 298 7.50 21.74 20.07
CA LYS A 298 6.11 21.37 19.85
C LYS A 298 5.73 21.88 18.47
N ALA A 299 4.78 21.24 17.81
CA ALA A 299 4.31 21.67 16.50
C ALA A 299 2.92 22.31 16.58
N ASN A 300 2.63 23.23 15.66
CA ASN A 300 1.27 23.67 15.37
C ASN A 300 0.69 22.99 14.12
N LEU A 301 -0.57 23.31 13.82
CA LEU A 301 -1.33 22.69 12.74
C LEU A 301 -0.74 23.04 11.36
N VAL A 302 -0.24 24.27 11.19
CA VAL A 302 0.40 24.74 9.95
C VAL A 302 1.68 23.95 9.69
N GLU A 303 2.54 23.81 10.69
CA GLU A 303 3.77 23.02 10.57
C GLU A 303 3.48 21.54 10.24
N LEU A 304 2.42 20.98 10.81
CA LEU A 304 2.01 19.61 10.49
C LEU A 304 1.50 19.47 9.05
N VAL A 305 0.78 20.46 8.52
CA VAL A 305 0.40 20.53 7.10
C VAL A 305 1.63 20.65 6.22
N SER A 306 2.55 21.56 6.54
CA SER A 306 3.81 21.73 5.81
C SER A 306 4.64 20.45 5.80
N ALA A 307 4.68 19.70 6.91
CA ALA A 307 5.37 18.41 6.98
C ALA A 307 4.77 17.35 6.04
N MET A 308 3.45 17.36 5.85
CA MET A 308 2.77 16.45 4.93
C MET A 308 3.02 16.86 3.47
N GLU A 309 2.83 18.14 3.12
CA GLU A 309 3.09 18.67 1.77
C GLU A 309 4.56 18.44 1.36
N ASP A 310 5.51 18.69 2.27
CA ASP A 310 6.93 18.42 2.04
C ASP A 310 7.20 16.93 1.81
N ALA A 311 6.60 16.03 2.59
CA ALA A 311 6.73 14.59 2.37
C ALA A 311 6.09 14.12 1.05
N GLY A 312 5.02 14.78 0.61
CA GLY A 312 4.28 14.44 -0.60
C GLY A 312 5.07 14.63 -1.90
N THR A 313 6.17 15.36 -1.88
CA THR A 313 6.97 15.64 -3.07
C THR A 313 8.32 14.90 -3.09
N VAL A 314 8.54 13.96 -2.18
CA VAL A 314 9.84 13.31 -2.00
C VAL A 314 9.88 11.93 -2.66
N ASP A 315 10.95 11.68 -3.41
CA ASP A 315 11.27 10.37 -3.97
C ASP A 315 11.81 9.42 -2.89
N LEU A 316 11.12 8.29 -2.67
CA LEU A 316 11.52 7.34 -1.63
C LEU A 316 12.89 6.72 -1.92
N ARG A 317 13.22 6.47 -3.19
CA ARG A 317 14.53 5.92 -3.60
C ARG A 317 15.62 6.93 -3.26
N GLY A 318 15.43 8.18 -3.64
CA GLY A 318 16.35 9.28 -3.34
C GLY A 318 16.54 9.51 -1.83
N ALA A 319 15.45 9.53 -1.05
CA ALA A 319 15.53 9.84 0.37
C ALA A 319 16.03 8.69 1.25
N LYS A 320 15.72 7.43 0.90
CA LYS A 320 15.92 6.27 1.80
C LYS A 320 16.88 5.22 1.27
N VAL A 321 17.06 5.11 -0.04
CA VAL A 321 17.93 4.07 -0.65
C VAL A 321 19.25 4.65 -1.13
N LEU A 322 19.19 5.76 -1.87
CA LEU A 322 20.34 6.43 -2.47
C LEU A 322 21.47 6.77 -1.48
N PRO A 323 21.21 7.16 -0.20
CA PRO A 323 22.29 7.34 0.77
C PRO A 323 23.17 6.10 1.00
N TYR A 324 22.60 4.90 0.89
CA TYR A 324 23.35 3.64 0.99
C TYR A 324 24.12 3.34 -0.30
N LEU A 325 23.50 3.56 -1.46
CA LEU A 325 24.16 3.43 -2.77
C LEU A 325 25.39 4.33 -2.87
N LEU A 326 25.24 5.62 -2.53
CA LEU A 326 26.31 6.61 -2.55
C LEU A 326 27.45 6.28 -1.56
N ARG A 327 27.14 5.56 -0.48
CA ARG A 327 28.15 5.10 0.49
C ARG A 327 29.00 3.96 -0.09
N VAL A 328 28.38 3.00 -0.76
CA VAL A 328 29.09 1.91 -1.45
C VAL A 328 29.93 2.48 -2.60
N ILE A 329 29.34 3.38 -3.40
CA ILE A 329 30.00 3.98 -4.56
C ILE A 329 31.14 4.92 -4.17
N GLY A 330 31.12 5.56 -3.00
CA GLY A 330 32.18 6.50 -2.62
C GLY A 330 32.41 7.57 -3.70
N THR A 331 33.67 7.89 -4.01
CA THR A 331 34.00 8.83 -5.10
C THR A 331 34.55 8.05 -6.29
N PRO A 332 33.89 8.06 -7.46
CA PRO A 332 34.39 7.42 -8.68
C PRO A 332 35.66 8.11 -9.21
N ARG A 333 36.49 7.34 -9.93
CA ARG A 333 37.68 7.88 -10.61
C ARG A 333 37.34 8.50 -11.96
N ASP A 334 36.41 7.87 -12.68
CA ASP A 334 35.88 8.37 -13.93
C ASP A 334 35.20 9.76 -13.73
N PRO A 335 35.54 10.78 -14.54
CA PRO A 335 34.98 12.12 -14.41
C PRO A 335 33.46 12.20 -14.58
N GLU A 336 32.87 11.43 -15.49
CA GLU A 336 31.45 11.47 -15.81
C GLU A 336 30.63 10.85 -14.66
N LEU A 337 31.02 9.65 -14.21
CA LEU A 337 30.43 8.99 -13.04
C LEU A 337 30.59 9.84 -11.77
N ARG A 338 31.73 10.52 -11.60
CA ARG A 338 31.94 11.44 -10.47
C ARG A 338 30.99 12.64 -10.52
N ARG A 339 30.70 13.20 -11.70
CA ARG A 339 29.71 14.27 -11.89
C ARG A 339 28.30 13.77 -11.55
N ALA A 340 27.89 12.61 -12.09
CA ALA A 340 26.59 12.01 -11.79
C ALA A 340 26.40 11.75 -10.29
N VAL A 341 27.40 11.19 -9.62
CA VAL A 341 27.40 10.99 -8.16
C VAL A 341 27.31 12.32 -7.39
N ALA A 342 27.92 13.40 -7.89
CA ALA A 342 27.81 14.71 -7.27
C ALA A 342 26.39 15.30 -7.38
N ILE A 343 25.73 15.14 -8.53
CA ILE A 343 24.32 15.51 -8.76
C ILE A 343 23.40 14.75 -7.80
N LEU A 344 23.52 13.42 -7.76
CA LEU A 344 22.74 12.57 -6.85
C LEU A 344 22.97 12.92 -5.37
N ARG A 345 24.20 13.27 -4.99
CA ARG A 345 24.50 13.76 -3.63
C ARG A 345 23.86 15.12 -3.33
N ALA A 346 23.81 16.02 -4.31
CA ALA A 346 23.16 17.32 -4.16
C ALA A 346 21.66 17.14 -3.94
N TRP A 347 21.03 16.28 -4.74
CA TRP A 347 19.62 15.93 -4.61
C TRP A 347 19.28 15.31 -3.25
N VAL A 348 20.10 14.38 -2.74
CA VAL A 348 19.93 13.84 -1.38
C VAL A 348 20.01 14.94 -0.32
N ARG A 349 20.92 15.92 -0.48
CA ARG A 349 21.06 17.05 0.46
C ARG A 349 19.90 18.03 0.37
N SER A 350 19.31 18.22 -0.81
CA SER A 350 18.14 19.10 -1.02
C SER A 350 16.84 18.46 -0.54
N GLY A 351 16.83 17.18 -0.19
CA GLY A 351 15.68 16.45 0.37
C GLY A 351 15.09 15.38 -0.56
N ALA A 352 15.71 15.17 -1.74
CA ALA A 352 15.27 14.24 -2.78
C ALA A 352 13.86 14.54 -3.32
N HIS A 353 13.58 15.82 -3.58
CA HIS A 353 12.27 16.27 -4.06
C HIS A 353 12.12 16.11 -5.58
N ARG A 354 10.87 15.91 -6.02
CA ARG A 354 10.36 16.14 -7.39
C ARG A 354 9.42 17.33 -7.33
N ILE A 355 9.96 18.53 -7.53
CA ILE A 355 9.25 19.79 -7.38
C ILE A 355 9.63 20.74 -8.50
N ASP A 356 8.67 21.56 -8.90
CA ASP A 356 8.81 22.63 -9.89
C ASP A 356 8.17 23.86 -9.23
N ARG A 357 9.00 24.77 -8.69
CA ARG A 357 8.51 25.90 -7.89
C ARG A 357 8.08 27.09 -8.75
N ASN A 358 8.77 27.30 -9.86
CA ASN A 358 8.50 28.41 -10.78
C ASN A 358 7.41 28.06 -11.82
N ARG A 359 6.92 26.81 -11.84
CA ARG A 359 5.85 26.30 -12.70
C ARG A 359 6.23 26.32 -14.18
N ASP A 360 7.50 26.12 -14.49
CA ASP A 360 7.99 26.04 -15.87
C ASP A 360 7.93 24.62 -16.44
N ARG A 361 7.41 23.66 -15.66
CA ARG A 361 7.33 22.22 -15.97
C ARG A 361 8.71 21.55 -16.03
N ILE A 362 9.70 22.11 -15.34
CA ILE A 362 11.01 21.51 -15.17
C ILE A 362 11.23 21.30 -13.68
N TYR A 363 11.61 20.08 -13.29
CA TYR A 363 11.98 19.84 -11.90
C TYR A 363 13.26 20.58 -11.54
N GLU A 364 13.31 21.14 -10.32
CA GLU A 364 14.50 21.81 -9.77
C GLU A 364 15.73 20.90 -9.81
N ASP A 365 15.52 19.59 -9.59
CA ASP A 365 16.54 18.54 -9.61
C ASP A 365 16.33 17.56 -10.80
N ALA A 366 15.84 18.04 -11.96
CA ALA A 366 15.45 17.23 -13.13
C ALA A 366 16.47 16.16 -13.55
N GLU A 367 17.76 16.52 -13.58
CA GLU A 367 18.83 15.60 -13.96
C GLU A 367 19.04 14.50 -12.91
N ALA A 368 18.91 14.79 -11.62
CA ALA A 368 19.00 13.76 -10.58
C ALA A 368 17.82 12.78 -10.66
N VAL A 369 16.63 13.31 -10.93
CA VAL A 369 15.41 12.51 -11.15
C VAL A 369 15.58 11.60 -12.36
N ARG A 370 16.06 12.13 -13.49
CA ARG A 370 16.31 11.36 -14.73
C ARG A 370 17.34 10.26 -14.50
N ILE A 371 18.46 10.56 -13.83
CA ILE A 371 19.48 9.56 -13.51
C ILE A 371 18.87 8.45 -12.64
N MET A 372 18.08 8.80 -11.62
CA MET A 372 17.47 7.83 -10.73
C MET A 372 16.46 6.94 -11.46
N ASP A 373 15.63 7.51 -12.35
CA ASP A 373 14.64 6.78 -13.16
C ASP A 373 15.30 5.82 -14.14
N ALA A 374 16.36 6.25 -14.82
CA ALA A 374 17.13 5.37 -15.69
C ALA A 374 17.88 4.27 -14.91
N TRP A 375 18.38 4.61 -13.72
CA TRP A 375 19.27 3.73 -12.96
C TRP A 375 18.53 2.68 -12.13
N TRP A 376 17.34 2.98 -11.60
CA TRP A 376 16.60 2.05 -10.72
C TRP A 376 16.40 0.65 -11.30
N PRO A 377 15.82 0.45 -12.50
CA PRO A 377 15.67 -0.91 -13.05
C PRO A 377 17.03 -1.59 -13.31
N ARG A 378 18.04 -0.83 -13.74
CA ARG A 378 19.40 -1.35 -14.02
C ARG A 378 20.14 -1.75 -12.74
N LEU A 379 20.02 -0.97 -11.68
CA LEU A 379 20.65 -1.26 -10.40
C LEU A 379 20.00 -2.47 -9.73
N LEU A 380 18.68 -2.65 -9.84
CA LEU A 380 18.01 -3.83 -9.30
C LEU A 380 18.51 -5.11 -9.97
N ARG A 381 18.61 -5.08 -11.31
CA ARG A 381 19.22 -6.16 -12.08
C ARG A 381 20.66 -6.44 -11.64
N ALA A 382 21.49 -5.40 -11.53
CA ALA A 382 22.90 -5.53 -11.13
C ALA A 382 23.09 -6.08 -9.71
N ILE A 383 22.18 -5.75 -8.78
CA ILE A 383 22.22 -6.22 -7.40
C ILE A 383 21.75 -7.68 -7.30
N PHE A 384 20.60 -8.01 -7.88
CA PHE A 384 19.88 -9.26 -7.55
C PHE A 384 20.02 -10.37 -8.59
N GLU A 385 19.99 -10.04 -9.89
CA GLU A 385 19.99 -11.05 -10.97
C GLU A 385 21.18 -12.02 -10.89
N PRO A 386 22.43 -11.58 -10.63
CA PRO A 386 23.59 -12.49 -10.60
C PRO A 386 23.54 -13.56 -9.51
N VAL A 387 22.71 -13.37 -8.48
CA VAL A 387 22.54 -14.31 -7.37
C VAL A 387 21.29 -15.15 -7.54
N LEU A 388 20.20 -14.55 -8.03
CA LEU A 388 18.92 -15.23 -8.25
C LEU A 388 18.90 -16.07 -9.53
N GLY A 389 19.68 -15.68 -10.53
CA GLY A 389 19.53 -16.13 -11.90
C GLY A 389 18.35 -15.44 -12.59
N GLU A 390 18.44 -15.32 -13.91
CA GLU A 390 17.50 -14.58 -14.75
C GLU A 390 16.04 -15.06 -14.60
N ARG A 391 15.83 -16.38 -14.55
CA ARG A 391 14.49 -16.98 -14.42
C ARG A 391 13.79 -16.56 -13.13
N LEU A 392 14.46 -16.71 -11.99
CA LEU A 392 13.85 -16.37 -10.70
C LEU A 392 13.70 -14.86 -10.54
N PHE A 393 14.67 -14.08 -11.02
CA PHE A 393 14.57 -12.62 -11.02
C PHE A 393 13.29 -12.15 -11.73
N ARG A 394 13.05 -12.61 -12.98
CA ARG A 394 11.82 -12.30 -13.73
C ARG A 394 10.54 -12.74 -13.02
N GLN A 395 10.55 -13.91 -12.37
CA GLN A 395 9.39 -14.39 -11.61
C GLN A 395 9.07 -13.47 -10.42
N LEU A 396 10.09 -12.95 -9.73
CA LEU A 396 9.89 -12.00 -8.64
C LEU A 396 9.42 -10.64 -9.15
N GLU A 397 9.93 -10.15 -10.27
CA GLU A 397 9.44 -8.91 -10.91
C GLU A 397 7.95 -9.03 -11.26
N ALA A 398 7.52 -10.19 -11.74
CA ALA A 398 6.11 -10.45 -12.06
C ALA A 398 5.21 -10.55 -10.81
N ILE A 399 5.75 -10.97 -9.66
CA ILE A 399 4.99 -11.04 -8.39
C ILE A 399 4.77 -9.63 -7.82
N ARG A 400 5.80 -8.78 -7.88
CA ARG A 400 5.69 -7.40 -7.42
C ARG A 400 6.55 -6.51 -8.29
N ASP A 401 5.87 -5.55 -8.91
CA ASP A 401 6.51 -4.44 -9.63
C ASP A 401 7.67 -3.87 -8.80
N PRO A 402 8.90 -3.83 -9.35
CA PRO A 402 10.04 -3.36 -8.61
C PRO A 402 10.06 -1.86 -8.30
N ASP A 403 9.26 -1.06 -9.01
CA ASP A 403 9.05 0.36 -8.74
C ASP A 403 7.55 0.67 -8.76
N ASP A 404 7.07 1.45 -7.80
CA ASP A 404 5.75 2.08 -7.79
C ASP A 404 5.98 3.56 -8.02
N GLU A 405 6.40 3.92 -9.24
CA GLU A 405 6.84 5.26 -9.61
C GLU A 405 5.68 6.26 -9.71
N PRO A 406 5.95 7.58 -9.66
CA PRO A 406 4.94 8.63 -9.80
C PRO A 406 3.93 8.49 -10.96
N ASN A 407 4.40 8.02 -12.13
CA ASN A 407 3.58 7.77 -13.32
C ASN A 407 2.59 6.59 -13.15
N ALA A 408 2.87 5.68 -12.21
CA ALA A 408 2.06 4.51 -11.89
C ALA A 408 1.73 3.64 -13.12
N SER A 409 2.73 3.34 -13.95
CA SER A 409 2.54 2.59 -15.21
C SER A 409 1.54 3.22 -16.18
N GLY A 410 1.66 4.53 -16.41
CA GLY A 410 0.84 5.34 -17.32
C GLY A 410 -0.50 5.75 -16.74
N GLN A 411 -0.70 5.56 -15.44
CA GLN A 411 -1.98 5.75 -14.77
C GLN A 411 -2.15 7.13 -14.12
N HIS A 412 -1.04 7.84 -13.84
CA HIS A 412 -1.02 9.21 -13.30
C HIS A 412 -1.86 9.40 -12.02
N LEU A 413 -1.78 8.45 -11.09
CA LEU A 413 -2.70 8.33 -9.94
C LEU A 413 -2.48 9.36 -8.82
N GLY A 414 -1.34 10.06 -8.80
CA GLY A 414 -0.95 10.93 -7.67
C GLY A 414 -0.66 10.15 -6.37
N SER A 415 -0.34 8.87 -6.48
CA SER A 415 0.18 8.03 -5.41
C SER A 415 1.39 7.25 -5.92
N ALA A 416 2.43 7.15 -5.10
CA ALA A 416 3.65 6.41 -5.43
C ALA A 416 4.28 5.77 -4.19
N TYR A 417 5.26 4.90 -4.41
CA TYR A 417 6.14 4.29 -3.42
C TYR A 417 5.42 3.46 -2.34
N ASN A 418 4.20 3.02 -2.61
CA ASN A 418 3.42 2.10 -1.77
C ASN A 418 3.91 0.66 -1.92
N GLY A 419 4.45 0.33 -3.09
CA GLY A 419 5.10 -0.93 -3.45
C GLY A 419 6.51 -0.77 -3.95
N GLY A 420 7.22 -1.88 -4.14
CA GLY A 420 8.51 -1.86 -4.84
C GLY A 420 9.66 -2.43 -4.02
N TRP A 421 10.82 -2.47 -4.65
CA TRP A 421 11.98 -3.19 -4.13
C TRP A 421 12.91 -2.35 -3.25
N TYR A 422 12.45 -1.18 -2.80
CA TYR A 422 13.24 -0.20 -2.05
C TYR A 422 13.88 -0.79 -0.80
N HIS A 423 13.08 -1.49 0.01
CA HIS A 423 13.55 -2.09 1.24
C HIS A 423 14.44 -3.31 0.99
N TYR A 424 14.30 -4.01 -0.15
CA TYR A 424 15.22 -5.06 -0.54
C TYR A 424 16.62 -4.51 -0.76
N VAL A 425 16.74 -3.44 -1.55
CA VAL A 425 18.01 -2.75 -1.80
C VAL A 425 18.58 -2.16 -0.51
N GLU A 426 17.79 -1.37 0.23
CA GLU A 426 18.25 -0.74 1.49
C GLU A 426 18.82 -1.77 2.45
N LYS A 427 18.11 -2.88 2.64
CA LYS A 427 18.47 -3.89 3.62
C LYS A 427 19.68 -4.72 3.20
N ASP A 428 19.82 -5.02 1.91
CA ASP A 428 21.00 -5.69 1.37
C ASP A 428 22.25 -4.82 1.53
N LEU A 429 22.19 -3.55 1.10
CA LEU A 429 23.30 -2.61 1.21
C LEU A 429 23.65 -2.29 2.67
N ARG A 430 22.64 -2.16 3.54
CA ARG A 430 22.85 -1.96 4.98
C ARG A 430 23.48 -3.19 5.64
N THR A 431 23.20 -4.39 5.15
CA THR A 431 23.90 -5.61 5.58
C THR A 431 25.33 -5.62 5.09
N LEU A 432 25.54 -5.31 3.80
CA LEU A 432 26.85 -5.27 3.15
C LEU A 432 27.82 -4.28 3.82
N LEU A 433 27.33 -3.09 4.20
CA LEU A 433 28.17 -2.02 4.76
C LEU A 433 28.65 -2.30 6.19
N GLY A 434 27.97 -3.16 6.96
CA GLY A 434 28.42 -3.58 8.30
C GLY A 434 28.52 -2.46 9.36
N ARG A 435 28.55 -2.84 10.65
CA ARG A 435 28.48 -1.90 11.80
C ARG A 435 29.79 -1.13 11.98
N ARG A 436 30.00 0.02 11.31
CA ARG A 436 30.98 1.03 11.76
C ARG A 436 30.54 2.46 11.43
N GLY A 437 30.05 3.18 12.46
CA GLY A 437 30.10 4.66 12.51
C GLY A 437 29.47 5.43 11.37
N THR A 438 28.52 4.87 10.61
CA THR A 438 27.85 5.55 9.51
C THR A 438 26.85 6.57 10.06
N ARG A 439 27.35 7.78 10.36
CA ARG A 439 26.54 8.92 10.77
C ARG A 439 25.37 9.11 9.79
N GLY A 440 24.15 9.14 10.32
CA GLY A 440 22.93 9.38 9.55
C GLY A 440 22.30 8.14 8.88
N LEU A 441 22.89 6.94 9.01
CA LEU A 441 22.29 5.70 8.48
C LEU A 441 21.89 4.75 9.62
N ARG A 442 20.87 3.92 9.37
CA ARG A 442 20.44 2.90 10.32
C ARG A 442 21.52 1.82 10.49
N PRO A 443 21.69 1.25 11.70
CA PRO A 443 22.63 0.15 11.90
C PRO A 443 22.19 -1.10 11.13
N PRO A 444 23.11 -2.04 10.81
CA PRO A 444 22.80 -3.33 10.20
C PRO A 444 21.61 -4.05 10.82
N PRO A 445 20.81 -4.79 10.02
CA PRO A 445 19.69 -5.56 10.55
C PRO A 445 20.15 -6.53 11.65
N ALA A 446 19.26 -6.75 12.62
CA ALA A 446 19.42 -7.85 13.57
C ALA A 446 19.58 -9.18 12.80
N ALA A 447 20.31 -10.14 13.36
CA ALA A 447 20.68 -11.38 12.66
C ALA A 447 19.48 -12.11 12.05
N ALA A 448 18.40 -12.30 12.82
CA ALA A 448 17.15 -12.92 12.37
C ALA A 448 16.41 -12.14 11.26
N ALA A 449 16.73 -10.86 11.11
CA ALA A 449 16.16 -10.01 10.07
C ALA A 449 17.07 -9.85 8.86
N ARG A 450 18.29 -10.43 8.80
CA ARG A 450 19.16 -10.34 7.63
C ARG A 450 18.65 -11.21 6.50
N TYR A 451 19.04 -10.89 5.26
CA TYR A 451 18.89 -11.86 4.18
C TYR A 451 19.80 -13.06 4.40
N SER A 452 19.43 -14.19 3.80
CA SER A 452 20.22 -15.43 3.84
C SER A 452 21.62 -15.28 3.24
N ARG A 453 21.82 -14.26 2.41
CA ARG A 453 23.09 -13.88 1.78
C ARG A 453 23.06 -12.40 1.41
N THR A 454 24.24 -11.85 1.14
CA THR A 454 24.37 -10.51 0.55
C THR A 454 24.31 -10.62 -0.97
N TYR A 455 23.41 -9.88 -1.60
CA TYR A 455 23.13 -9.94 -3.04
C TYR A 455 24.06 -9.05 -3.85
N CYS A 456 24.24 -7.79 -3.45
CA CYS A 456 25.04 -6.85 -4.22
C CYS A 456 26.51 -7.27 -4.29
N GLY A 457 27.04 -7.42 -5.50
CA GLY A 457 28.38 -7.96 -5.74
C GLY A 457 28.50 -9.47 -5.50
N GLY A 458 27.39 -10.19 -5.27
CA GLY A 458 27.34 -11.64 -5.07
C GLY A 458 27.15 -12.41 -6.37
N THR A 459 27.31 -13.73 -6.31
CA THR A 459 26.98 -14.67 -7.38
C THR A 459 26.12 -15.81 -6.82
N THR A 460 25.70 -16.74 -7.68
CA THR A 460 25.00 -17.97 -7.26
C THR A 460 25.76 -18.77 -6.19
N SER A 461 27.11 -18.70 -6.20
CA SER A 461 28.00 -19.47 -5.32
C SER A 461 28.74 -18.66 -4.25
N ARG A 462 28.76 -17.32 -4.32
CA ARG A 462 29.52 -16.46 -3.38
C ARG A 462 28.71 -15.26 -2.91
N GLY A 463 28.82 -14.93 -1.62
CA GLY A 463 28.22 -13.71 -1.06
C GLY A 463 28.84 -12.42 -1.61
N GLY A 464 28.08 -11.33 -1.56
CA GLY A 464 28.51 -10.00 -1.99
C GLY A 464 29.65 -9.37 -1.19
N THR A 465 30.47 -8.55 -1.84
CA THR A 465 31.51 -7.70 -1.22
C THR A 465 31.35 -6.25 -1.66
N VAL A 466 31.82 -5.31 -0.83
CA VAL A 466 31.68 -3.86 -1.11
C VAL A 466 32.32 -3.48 -2.44
N GLY A 467 33.51 -4.00 -2.74
CA GLY A 467 34.21 -3.73 -4.01
C GLY A 467 33.41 -4.18 -5.24
N ARG A 468 32.99 -5.46 -5.29
CA ARG A 468 32.20 -5.96 -6.43
C ARG A 468 30.82 -5.30 -6.54
N CYS A 469 30.22 -4.95 -5.40
CA CYS A 469 28.97 -4.20 -5.38
C CYS A 469 29.17 -2.80 -5.97
N ARG A 470 30.23 -2.10 -5.57
CA ARG A 470 30.61 -0.80 -6.11
C ARG A 470 30.79 -0.86 -7.62
N ASP A 471 31.55 -1.82 -8.14
CA ASP A 471 31.82 -1.93 -9.58
C ASP A 471 30.50 -2.11 -10.36
N ARG A 472 29.66 -3.07 -9.95
CA ARG A 472 28.34 -3.29 -10.58
C ARG A 472 27.41 -2.08 -10.53
N LEU A 473 27.42 -1.34 -9.42
CA LEU A 473 26.61 -0.14 -9.28
C LEU A 473 27.10 0.97 -10.21
N LEU A 474 28.41 1.09 -10.41
CA LEU A 474 29.01 2.05 -11.34
C LEU A 474 28.74 1.68 -12.80
N ASP A 475 28.88 0.41 -13.17
CA ASP A 475 28.56 -0.08 -14.52
C ASP A 475 27.08 0.17 -14.85
N ALA A 476 26.18 -0.11 -13.89
CA ALA A 476 24.76 0.17 -14.04
C ALA A 476 24.45 1.66 -14.11
N LEU A 477 25.22 2.51 -13.41
CA LEU A 477 25.06 3.96 -13.45
C LEU A 477 25.53 4.51 -14.80
N GLU A 478 26.67 4.05 -15.31
CA GLU A 478 27.16 4.40 -16.65
C GLU A 478 26.12 4.08 -17.73
N ALA A 479 25.57 2.86 -17.69
CA ALA A 479 24.50 2.45 -18.58
C ALA A 479 23.21 3.27 -18.43
N ALA A 480 22.96 3.86 -17.26
CA ALA A 480 21.82 4.74 -17.03
C ALA A 480 22.04 6.15 -17.58
N LEU A 481 23.28 6.65 -17.58
CA LEU A 481 23.61 7.97 -18.13
C LEU A 481 23.37 8.04 -19.64
N ALA A 482 23.57 6.92 -20.35
CA ALA A 482 23.33 6.78 -21.78
C ALA A 482 21.84 6.74 -22.18
N VAL A 483 20.89 6.69 -21.23
CA VAL A 483 19.45 6.60 -21.54
C VAL A 483 18.87 7.98 -21.81
N PRO A 484 18.34 8.24 -23.03
CA PRO A 484 17.71 9.51 -23.36
C PRO A 484 16.32 9.63 -22.72
N ASN A 485 15.84 10.86 -22.56
CA ASN A 485 14.49 11.15 -22.03
C ASN A 485 13.38 10.48 -22.86
N SER A 486 13.55 10.34 -24.17
CA SER A 486 12.58 9.69 -25.06
C SER A 486 12.30 8.24 -24.64
N ASP A 487 13.31 7.52 -24.18
CA ASP A 487 13.18 6.12 -23.79
C ASP A 487 12.51 5.98 -22.42
N LEU A 488 12.70 6.97 -21.54
CA LEU A 488 12.10 7.01 -20.21
C LEU A 488 10.63 7.47 -20.25
N TYR A 489 10.35 8.54 -21.00
CA TYR A 489 9.09 9.29 -20.89
C TYR A 489 8.27 9.31 -22.19
N GLY A 490 8.84 8.83 -23.31
CA GLY A 490 8.22 8.96 -24.64
C GLY A 490 7.03 8.02 -24.89
N ASN A 491 6.90 6.94 -24.12
CA ASN A 491 5.86 5.93 -24.30
C ASN A 491 4.60 6.19 -23.45
N ASP A 492 4.48 7.38 -22.85
CA ASP A 492 3.34 7.72 -22.01
C ASP A 492 2.05 7.95 -22.83
N PRO A 493 0.91 7.33 -22.46
CA PRO A 493 -0.34 7.45 -23.22
C PRO A 493 -1.15 8.74 -22.94
N VAL A 494 -0.81 9.49 -21.89
CA VAL A 494 -1.53 10.70 -21.45
C VAL A 494 -0.85 11.95 -21.99
N CYS A 495 0.46 12.05 -21.87
CA CYS A 495 1.23 13.23 -22.25
C CYS A 495 1.03 13.73 -23.69
N PRO A 496 0.92 12.86 -24.72
CA PRO A 496 0.60 13.30 -26.08
C PRO A 496 -0.72 14.08 -26.17
N ARG A 497 -1.71 13.78 -25.32
CA ARG A 497 -3.03 14.45 -25.29
C ARG A 497 -2.93 15.92 -24.86
N TYR A 498 -1.83 16.26 -24.17
CA TYR A 498 -1.54 17.61 -23.69
C TYR A 498 -0.39 18.27 -24.47
N GLY A 499 0.10 17.64 -25.55
CA GLY A 499 1.22 18.15 -26.35
C GLY A 499 2.57 18.07 -25.63
N LEU A 500 2.73 17.13 -24.69
CA LEU A 500 3.89 17.00 -23.81
C LEU A 500 4.59 15.65 -23.94
N SER A 501 4.58 15.04 -25.12
CA SER A 501 5.23 13.73 -25.36
C SER A 501 6.71 13.76 -24.97
N GLY A 502 7.15 12.80 -24.14
CA GLY A 502 8.54 12.70 -23.69
C GLY A 502 8.95 13.70 -22.60
N ASP A 503 8.01 14.49 -22.08
CA ASP A 503 8.26 15.47 -21.02
C ASP A 503 8.30 14.80 -19.63
N GLN A 504 9.37 15.06 -18.86
CA GLN A 504 9.58 14.46 -17.54
C GLN A 504 8.53 14.90 -16.52
N TRP A 505 8.13 16.17 -16.53
CA TRP A 505 7.13 16.69 -15.60
C TRP A 505 5.77 16.07 -15.90
N CYS A 506 5.41 16.00 -17.18
CA CYS A 506 4.15 15.40 -17.61
C CYS A 506 4.08 13.93 -17.23
N PHE A 507 5.17 13.17 -17.42
CA PHE A 507 5.23 11.75 -17.08
C PHE A 507 4.79 11.50 -15.63
N ASP A 508 5.19 12.34 -14.69
CA ASP A 508 4.79 12.16 -13.29
C ASP A 508 3.47 12.84 -12.92
N ALA A 509 3.00 13.79 -13.73
CA ALA A 509 1.87 14.66 -13.42
C ALA A 509 0.61 13.85 -13.04
N VAL A 510 -0.26 14.43 -12.23
CA VAL A 510 -1.53 13.77 -11.88
C VAL A 510 -2.56 14.06 -12.96
N TRP A 511 -3.21 12.99 -13.44
CA TRP A 511 -4.27 13.07 -14.41
C TRP A 511 -5.62 12.78 -13.75
N HIS A 512 -6.52 13.74 -13.86
CA HIS A 512 -7.90 13.59 -13.42
C HIS A 512 -8.68 12.79 -14.46
N ARG A 513 -8.94 11.51 -14.16
CA ARG A 513 -9.60 10.60 -15.09
C ARG A 513 -11.06 11.03 -15.32
N PRO A 514 -11.44 11.36 -16.57
CA PRO A 514 -12.82 11.74 -16.85
C PRO A 514 -13.72 10.49 -16.88
N PHE A 515 -14.76 10.50 -16.05
CA PHE A 515 -15.91 9.58 -16.15
C PHE A 515 -17.10 10.22 -16.88
N GLY A 516 -17.02 11.52 -17.17
CA GLY A 516 -18.04 12.28 -17.89
C GLY A 516 -17.45 13.14 -19.00
N ALA A 517 -18.25 14.11 -19.48
CA ALA A 517 -17.87 14.98 -20.61
C ALA A 517 -16.86 16.09 -20.24
N ILE A 518 -16.46 16.19 -18.96
CA ILE A 518 -15.55 17.22 -18.45
C ILE A 518 -14.23 16.56 -18.05
N SER A 519 -13.13 17.23 -18.38
CA SER A 519 -11.78 16.90 -17.94
C SER A 519 -11.17 18.07 -17.17
N GLU A 520 -10.10 17.80 -16.43
CA GLU A 520 -9.31 18.83 -15.74
C GLU A 520 -7.89 18.86 -16.32
N PRO A 521 -7.18 20.00 -16.20
CA PRO A 521 -5.75 20.07 -16.51
C PRO A 521 -4.94 19.07 -15.69
N LEU A 522 -3.79 18.67 -16.23
CA LEU A 522 -2.76 17.99 -15.44
C LEU A 522 -2.31 18.91 -14.29
N ILE A 523 -2.08 18.33 -13.12
CA ILE A 523 -1.46 19.02 -12.00
C ILE A 523 -0.11 18.39 -11.66
N HIS A 524 0.77 19.16 -11.01
CA HIS A 524 2.05 18.65 -10.52
C HIS A 524 1.88 17.36 -9.72
N TRP A 525 2.84 16.45 -9.87
CA TRP A 525 2.89 15.28 -9.02
C TRP A 525 2.99 15.68 -7.56
N ILE A 526 2.07 15.13 -6.76
CA ILE A 526 2.14 15.19 -5.31
C ILE A 526 1.50 13.94 -4.72
N ASN A 527 2.28 13.21 -3.94
CA ASN A 527 1.86 12.02 -3.24
C ASN A 527 1.11 12.44 -1.97
N ARG A 528 -0.13 12.89 -2.12
CA ARG A 528 -0.98 13.31 -0.99
C ARG A 528 -2.42 12.80 -1.13
N PRO A 529 -3.24 12.85 -0.07
CA PRO A 529 -4.64 12.48 -0.13
C PRO A 529 -5.45 13.23 -1.20
N THR A 530 -6.38 12.54 -1.86
CA THR A 530 -7.36 13.14 -2.78
C THR A 530 -8.36 14.02 -2.02
N PHE A 531 -8.71 13.61 -0.79
CA PHE A 531 -9.48 14.38 0.18
C PHE A 531 -8.65 14.52 1.44
N GLN A 532 -8.62 15.71 2.05
CA GLN A 532 -7.79 15.96 3.22
C GLN A 532 -8.57 16.67 4.32
N GLN A 533 -8.46 16.14 5.53
CA GLN A 533 -8.90 16.78 6.76
C GLN A 533 -7.69 17.38 7.47
N VAL A 534 -7.83 18.62 7.92
CA VAL A 534 -6.88 19.31 8.80
C VAL A 534 -7.65 19.67 10.07
N VAL A 535 -7.31 19.02 11.18
CA VAL A 535 -8.17 18.97 12.36
C VAL A 535 -7.41 19.35 13.62
N GLU A 536 -7.98 20.30 14.36
CA GLU A 536 -7.73 20.56 15.77
C GLU A 536 -9.10 20.75 16.45
N VAL A 537 -9.48 19.85 17.35
CA VAL A 537 -10.79 19.95 18.03
C VAL A 537 -10.62 20.84 19.26
N GLU A 538 -11.30 21.97 19.30
CA GLU A 538 -11.10 22.97 20.37
C GLU A 538 -11.64 22.54 21.72
N ARG A 539 -12.83 21.94 21.74
CA ARG A 539 -13.55 21.57 22.96
C ARG A 539 -14.53 20.44 22.73
N ARG A 540 -14.93 19.80 23.83
CA ARG A 540 -16.10 18.93 23.86
C ARG A 540 -17.37 19.75 23.64
N VAL A 541 -18.33 19.19 22.90
CA VAL A 541 -19.67 19.78 22.77
C VAL A 541 -20.55 19.21 23.89
N THR A 542 -21.26 20.08 24.61
CA THR A 542 -22.28 19.67 25.60
C THR A 542 -23.41 18.97 24.85
N ARG A 543 -23.85 17.81 25.34
CA ARG A 543 -24.79 16.93 24.63
C ARG A 543 -26.13 16.86 25.33
#